data_AF-A0AA90EUX8-F1
#
_entry.id   AF-A0AA90EUX8-F1
#
_cell.length_a   1.000
_cell.length_b   1.000
_cell.length_c   1.000
_cell.angle_alpha   90.00
_cell.angle_beta   90.00
_cell.angle_gamma   90.00
#
_symmetry.space_group_name_H-M   'P 1'
#
loop_
_entity.id
_entity.type
_entity.pdbx_description
1 polymer ?
#
loop_
_entity_poly.entity_id
_entity_poly.type
_entity_poly.pdbx_seq_one_letter_code
_entity_poly.pdbx_strand_id
1 'polypeptide(L)' 'MNYTECPECGNKQIIEYGEDTFQYERSARTGKLLRRSLGEGGWCAFKCRCGWDSYKEQFEVDEDDEEAAE' A
#
# COMPACT_ATOMS: atom_id res chain seq x y z
N MET A 1 -11.04 2.29 2.84
CA MET A 1 -11.65 1.43 3.88
C MET A 1 -10.97 1.70 5.22
N ASN A 2 -11.69 1.60 6.34
CA ASN A 2 -11.10 1.67 7.68
C ASN A 2 -11.36 0.32 8.36
N TYR A 3 -10.43 -0.63 8.18
CA TYR A 3 -10.53 -1.92 8.84
C TYR A 3 -10.05 -1.76 10.28
N THR A 4 -10.85 -2.18 11.24
CA THR A 4 -10.48 -2.24 12.68
C THR A 4 -10.36 -3.67 13.20
N GLU A 5 -10.81 -4.65 12.40
CA GLU A 5 -10.69 -6.08 12.64
C GLU A 5 -10.57 -6.84 11.32
N CYS A 6 -9.98 -8.03 11.37
CA CYS A 6 -9.85 -8.92 10.22
C CYS A 6 -11.22 -9.55 9.89
N PRO A 7 -11.75 -9.39 8.66
CA PRO A 7 -13.04 -9.96 8.28
C PRO A 7 -13.07 -11.49 8.31
N GLU A 8 -11.92 -12.13 8.07
CA GLU A 8 -11.81 -13.59 7.99
C GLU A 8 -11.80 -14.29 9.36
N CYS A 9 -11.14 -13.72 10.35
CA CYS A 9 -10.92 -14.39 11.64
C CYS A 9 -11.30 -13.55 12.88
N GLY A 10 -11.84 -12.34 12.69
CA GLY A 10 -12.22 -11.42 13.78
C GLY A 10 -11.03 -10.88 14.58
N ASN A 11 -9.79 -11.09 14.11
CA ASN A 11 -8.60 -10.59 14.80
C ASN A 11 -8.56 -9.06 14.76
N LYS A 12 -8.52 -8.43 15.93
CA LYS A 12 -8.45 -6.97 16.10
C LYS A 12 -7.04 -6.39 15.93
N GLN A 13 -6.02 -7.25 15.90
CA GLN A 13 -4.62 -6.87 15.69
C GLN A 13 -4.24 -7.03 14.22
N ILE A 14 -4.90 -6.27 13.35
CA ILE A 14 -4.50 -6.13 11.94
C ILE A 14 -3.40 -5.08 11.79
N ILE A 15 -2.60 -5.22 10.75
CA ILE A 15 -1.44 -4.38 10.47
C ILE A 15 -1.75 -3.51 9.26
N GLU A 16 -1.76 -2.20 9.43
CA GLU A 16 -1.69 -1.25 8.32
C GLU A 16 -0.28 -1.25 7.73
N TYR A 17 -0.17 -1.27 6.41
CA TYR A 17 1.09 -1.17 5.69
C TYR A 17 0.89 -0.41 4.38
N GLY A 18 1.96 0.11 3.80
CA GLY A 18 1.85 0.91 2.59
C GLY A 18 3.17 1.58 2.23
N GLU A 19 3.10 2.45 1.23
CA GLU A 19 4.21 3.29 0.81
C GLU A 19 3.79 4.75 0.78
N ASP A 20 4.65 5.60 1.34
CA ASP A 20 4.50 7.05 1.27
C ASP A 20 5.46 7.64 0.24
N THR A 21 4.95 8.53 -0.58
CA THR A 21 5.78 9.37 -1.46
C THR A 21 6.08 10.69 -0.75
N PHE A 22 7.32 11.16 -0.82
CA PHE A 22 7.67 12.49 -0.29
C PHE A 22 8.53 13.27 -1.29
N GLN A 23 8.29 14.57 -1.33
CA GLN A 23 9.15 15.52 -2.04
C GLN A 23 10.19 16.04 -1.05
N TYR A 24 11.42 16.23 -1.52
CA TYR A 24 12.49 16.76 -0.70
C TYR A 24 13.40 17.69 -1.48
N GLU A 25 13.96 18.66 -0.76
CA GLU A 25 14.99 19.57 -1.27
C GLU A 25 16.27 19.34 -0.47
N ARG A 26 17.38 19.11 -1.16
CA ARG A 26 18.69 18.83 -0.55
C ARG A 26 19.77 19.69 -1.18
N SER A 27 20.68 20.22 -0.37
CA SER A 27 21.89 20.85 -0.89
C SER A 27 22.78 19.81 -1.56
N ALA A 28 23.01 19.92 -2.86
CA ALA A 28 23.93 19.02 -3.57
C ALA A 28 25.37 19.13 -3.05
N ARG A 29 25.79 20.31 -2.60
CA ARG A 29 27.14 20.57 -2.09
C ARG A 29 27.39 19.94 -0.72
N THR A 30 26.44 20.04 0.21
CA THR A 30 26.64 19.63 1.61
C THR A 30 25.87 18.37 2.00
N GLY A 31 24.97 17.90 1.14
CA GLY A 31 24.06 16.79 1.43
C GLY A 31 22.95 17.13 2.44
N LYS A 32 22.90 18.37 2.95
CA LYS A 32 21.92 18.77 3.97
C LYS A 32 20.50 18.79 3.39
N LEU A 33 19.58 18.10 4.06
CA LEU A 33 18.14 18.19 3.78
C LEU A 33 17.64 19.58 4.19
N LEU A 34 17.07 20.31 3.24
CA LEU A 34 16.56 21.67 3.43
C LEU A 34 15.05 21.66 3.68
N ARG A 35 14.33 20.79 2.97
CA ARG A 35 12.88 20.64 3.09
C ARG A 35 12.46 19.21 2.80
N ARG A 36 11.38 18.79 3.45
CA ARG A 36 10.63 17.56 3.20
C ARG A 36 9.14 17.90 3.27
N SER A 37 8.36 17.41 2.32
CA SER A 37 6.90 17.44 2.37
C SER A 37 6.36 16.11 1.88
N LEU A 38 5.22 15.69 2.45
CA LEU A 38 4.49 14.53 1.93
C LEU A 38 4.04 14.85 0.50
N GLY A 39 4.25 13.89 -0.40
CA GLY A 39 3.76 13.94 -1.77
C GLY A 39 2.39 13.27 -1.86
N GLU A 40 1.62 13.63 -2.87
CA GLU A 40 0.44 12.86 -3.26
C GLU A 40 0.87 11.52 -3.89
N GLY A 41 0.03 10.49 -3.75
CA GLY A 41 0.26 9.18 -4.38
C GLY A 41 0.84 8.10 -3.49
N GLY A 42 0.85 8.28 -2.16
CA GLY A 42 1.02 7.15 -1.25
C GLY A 42 -0.16 6.20 -1.31
N TRP A 43 0.07 4.93 -0.97
CA TRP A 43 -0.99 3.92 -0.84
C TRP A 43 -0.88 3.23 0.51
N CYS A 44 -2.02 2.75 1.01
CA CYS A 44 -2.07 1.92 2.20
C CYS A 44 -3.05 0.76 2.03
N ALA A 45 -2.77 -0.31 2.76
CA ALA A 45 -3.56 -1.52 2.84
C ALA A 45 -3.44 -2.15 4.23
N PHE A 46 -4.20 -3.20 4.49
CA PHE A 46 -4.27 -3.89 5.77
C PHE A 46 -4.01 -5.37 5.58
N LYS A 47 -3.28 -5.98 6.50
CA LYS A 47 -3.06 -7.44 6.51
C LYS A 47 -3.26 -8.04 7.89
N CYS A 48 -3.64 -9.31 7.91
CA CYS A 48 -3.76 -10.11 9.12
C CYS A 48 -2.78 -11.28 9.13
N ARG A 49 -2.38 -11.71 10.32
CA ARG A 49 -1.54 -12.92 10.50
C ARG A 49 -2.20 -14.21 10.01
N CYS A 50 -3.53 -14.23 9.86
CA CYS A 50 -4.26 -15.37 9.31
C CYS A 50 -4.12 -15.53 7.79
N GLY A 51 -3.53 -14.55 7.09
CA GLY A 51 -3.34 -14.59 5.63
C GLY A 51 -4.20 -13.61 4.84
N TRP A 52 -5.20 -12.97 5.47
CA TRP A 52 -6.01 -11.94 4.83
C TRP A 52 -5.19 -10.68 4.49
N ASP A 53 -5.43 -10.11 3.31
CA ASP A 53 -4.76 -8.91 2.80
C ASP A 53 -5.69 -8.06 1.92
N SER A 54 -6.00 -6.84 2.36
CA SER A 54 -6.94 -5.93 1.68
C SER A 54 -6.40 -5.34 0.38
N TYR A 55 -5.09 -5.45 0.12
CA TYR A 55 -4.53 -5.07 -1.18
C TYR A 55 -4.85 -6.13 -2.22
N LYS A 56 -4.73 -7.42 -1.86
CA LYS A 56 -5.05 -8.52 -2.77
C LYS A 56 -6.52 -8.51 -3.19
N GLU A 57 -7.43 -8.21 -2.27
CA GLU A 57 -8.85 -8.04 -2.58
C GLU A 57 -9.13 -6.97 -3.67
N GLN A 58 -8.23 -6.00 -3.86
CA GLN A 58 -8.39 -4.93 -4.84
C GLN A 58 -7.69 -5.19 -6.18
N PHE A 59 -6.78 -6.17 -6.24
CA PHE A 59 -5.92 -6.45 -7.40
C PHE A 59 -5.93 -7.91 -7.86
N GLU A 60 -6.70 -8.80 -7.22
CA GLU A 60 -7.20 -10.03 -7.85
C GLU A 60 -8.22 -9.64 -8.94
N VAL A 61 -7.71 -9.08 -10.04
CA VAL A 61 -8.33 -9.16 -11.35
C VAL A 61 -7.84 -10.49 -11.91
N ASP A 62 -8.75 -11.43 -12.14
CA ASP A 62 -8.48 -12.74 -12.73
C ASP A 62 -7.41 -12.67 -13.83
N GLU A 63 -6.24 -13.30 -13.60
CA GLU A 63 -5.25 -13.63 -14.64
C GLU A 63 -5.79 -14.79 -15.53
N ASP A 64 -7.03 -14.67 -16.01
CA ASP A 64 -7.68 -15.63 -16.90
C ASP A 64 -8.49 -14.87 -17.98
N ASP A 65 -7.78 -14.22 -18.90
CA ASP A 65 -8.26 -13.98 -20.27
C ASP A 65 -7.03 -13.91 -21.21
N GLU A 66 -6.34 -15.04 -21.32
CA GLU A 66 -5.50 -15.34 -22.48
C GLU A 66 -6.40 -15.92 -23.59
N GLU A 67 -6.27 -15.36 -24.80
CA GLU A 67 -6.78 -15.82 -26.11
C GLU A 67 -8.25 -15.57 -26.54
N ALA A 68 -8.41 -14.70 -27.53
CA ALA A 68 -8.74 -15.14 -28.90
C ALA A 68 -8.44 -14.02 -29.92
N ALA A 69 -7.34 -14.15 -30.66
CA ALA A 69 -7.16 -13.47 -31.94
C ALA A 69 -7.38 -14.51 -33.04
N GLU A 70 -8.56 -14.47 -33.67
CA GLU A 70 -8.80 -15.08 -34.99
C GLU A 70 -8.76 -13.99 -36.09
#